data_AF-A0A552Z1X9-F1
#
_entry.id   AF-A0A552Z1X9-F1
#
_cell.length_a   1.000
_cell.length_b   1.000
_cell.length_c   1.000
_cell.angle_alpha   90.00
_cell.angle_beta   90.00
_cell.angle_gamma   90.00
#
_symmetry.space_group_name_H-M   'P 1'
#
loop_
_entity.id
_entity.type
_entity.pdbx_description
1 polymer ?
#
loop_
_entity_poly.entity_id
_entity_poly.type
_entity_poly.pdbx_seq_one_letter_code
_entity_poly.pdbx_strand_id
1 'polypeptide(L)'
;MKITDLQKIDQNIIKILAEHKGIDRAINGKMLAQSLNVDLRTLQGRIEFLQGKGCAIGSIDNIGYFAPTNEEERTKGITKKENMAYSTLKAVMGVRSASLDWLDEMID
;
A
#
# COMPACT_ATOMS: atom_id res chain seq x y z
N MET A 1 -15.42 8.59 -9.59
CA MET A 1 -15.97 8.28 -8.24
C MET A 1 -16.24 9.59 -7.53
N LYS A 2 -17.40 9.76 -6.89
CA LYS A 2 -17.65 10.93 -6.03
C LYS A 2 -17.30 10.57 -4.59
N ILE A 3 -16.79 11.54 -3.83
CA ILE A 3 -16.45 11.32 -2.40
C ILE A 3 -17.67 10.92 -1.57
N THR A 4 -18.87 11.36 -1.95
CA THR A 4 -20.14 11.02 -1.29
C THR A 4 -20.50 9.54 -1.35
N ASP A 5 -19.94 8.80 -2.32
CA ASP A 5 -20.22 7.38 -2.54
C ASP A 5 -19.36 6.47 -1.65
N LEU A 6 -18.42 7.06 -0.90
CA LEU A 6 -17.47 6.37 -0.06
C LEU A 6 -17.93 6.32 1.40
N GLN A 7 -17.42 5.35 2.16
CA GLN A 7 -17.68 5.29 3.61
C GLN A 7 -17.00 6.48 4.30
N LYS A 8 -17.54 6.93 5.45
CA LYS A 8 -17.03 8.10 6.17
C LYS A 8 -15.52 8.07 6.41
N ILE A 9 -14.97 6.89 6.73
CA ILE A 9 -13.53 6.71 6.95
C ILE A 9 -12.71 7.02 5.69
N ASP A 10 -13.15 6.55 4.53
CA ASP A 10 -12.47 6.81 3.25
C ASP A 10 -12.53 8.29 2.87
N GLN A 11 -13.69 8.92 3.11
CA GLN A 11 -13.84 10.35 2.89
C GLN A 11 -12.86 11.14 3.76
N ASN A 12 -12.71 10.74 5.02
CA ASN A 12 -11.77 11.38 5.95
C ASN A 12 -10.31 11.14 5.53
N ILE A 13 -9.96 9.94 5.09
CA ILE A 13 -8.64 9.64 4.51
C ILE A 13 -8.35 10.58 3.34
N ILE A 14 -9.28 10.73 2.39
CA ILE A 14 -9.11 11.60 1.22
C ILE A 14 -8.95 13.06 1.64
N LYS A 15 -9.76 13.53 2.60
CA LYS A 15 -9.69 14.91 3.10
C LYS A 15 -8.34 15.19 3.75
N ILE A 16 -7.83 14.29 4.58
CA ILE A 16 -6.50 14.43 5.18
C ILE A 16 -5.43 14.42 4.08
N LEU A 17 -5.45 13.45 3.16
CA LEU A 17 -4.47 13.38 2.08
C LEU A 17 -4.49 14.59 1.14
N ALA A 18 -5.60 15.32 1.05
CA ALA A 18 -5.67 16.57 0.29
C ALA A 18 -4.74 17.67 0.86
N GLU A 19 -4.41 17.60 2.15
CA GLU A 19 -3.44 18.48 2.83
C GLU A 19 -2.00 17.96 2.69
N HIS A 20 -1.85 16.65 2.44
CA HIS A 20 -0.59 15.93 2.28
C HIS A 20 -0.24 15.64 0.81
N LYS A 21 -0.31 16.67 -0.03
CA LYS A 21 0.09 16.60 -1.46
C LYS A 21 1.60 16.74 -1.61
N GLY A 22 2.21 15.82 -2.37
CA GLY A 22 3.65 15.75 -2.60
C GLY A 22 4.35 14.84 -1.60
N ILE A 23 5.45 14.21 -2.03
CA ILE A 23 6.15 13.18 -1.27
C ILE A 23 6.72 13.71 0.07
N ASP A 24 7.19 14.96 0.08
CA ASP A 24 7.75 15.62 1.26
C ASP A 24 6.70 15.92 2.33
N ARG A 25 5.40 15.85 1.97
CA ARG A 25 4.29 16.05 2.90
C ARG A 25 3.68 14.75 3.36
N ALA A 26 4.33 13.60 3.19
CA ALA A 26 3.78 12.33 3.63
C ALA A 26 3.39 12.31 5.12
N ILE A 27 2.19 11.81 5.42
CA ILE A 27 1.72 11.60 6.79
C ILE A 27 2.07 10.20 7.26
N ASN A 28 2.72 10.10 8.42
CA ASN A 28 3.04 8.82 9.02
C ASN A 28 1.78 7.95 9.20
N GLY A 29 1.85 6.69 8.76
CA GLY A 29 0.68 5.79 8.78
C GLY A 29 0.10 5.55 10.18
N LYS A 30 0.93 5.53 11.24
CA LYS A 30 0.44 5.39 12.62
C LYS A 30 -0.30 6.66 13.07
N MET A 31 0.21 7.84 12.72
CA MET A 31 -0.45 9.12 13.03
C MET A 31 -1.76 9.26 12.27
N LEU A 32 -1.79 8.87 10.99
CA LEU A 32 -3.02 8.84 10.20
C LEU A 32 -4.06 7.90 10.83
N ALA A 33 -3.66 6.68 11.22
CA ALA A 33 -4.55 5.72 11.87
C ALA A 33 -5.13 6.26 13.19
N GLN A 34 -4.28 6.89 14.02
CA GLN A 34 -4.70 7.54 15.26
C GLN A 34 -5.69 8.69 15.01
N SER A 35 -5.44 9.56 14.03
CA SER A 35 -6.35 10.67 13.68
C SER A 35 -7.73 10.19 13.22
N LEU A 36 -7.80 8.98 12.67
CA LEU A 36 -9.03 8.33 12.20
C LEU A 36 -9.67 7.41 13.24
N ASN A 37 -9.07 7.27 14.42
CA ASN A 37 -9.49 6.36 15.50
C ASN A 37 -9.66 4.91 15.01
N VAL A 38 -8.68 4.42 14.24
CA VAL A 38 -8.61 3.02 13.78
C VAL A 38 -7.23 2.43 14.00
N ASP A 39 -7.13 1.11 13.95
CA ASP A 39 -5.83 0.44 13.94
C ASP A 39 -5.15 0.55 12.56
N LEU A 40 -3.83 0.28 12.54
CA LEU A 40 -3.01 0.41 11.33
C LEU A 40 -3.41 -0.58 10.22
N ARG A 41 -3.87 -1.79 10.57
CA ARG A 41 -4.28 -2.81 9.59
C ARG A 41 -5.57 -2.39 8.91
N THR A 42 -6.53 -1.84 9.67
CA THR A 42 -7.76 -1.26 9.14
C THR A 42 -7.45 -0.10 8.19
N LEU A 43 -6.57 0.83 8.58
CA LEU A 43 -6.13 1.90 7.69
C LEU A 43 -5.52 1.36 6.39
N GLN A 44 -4.59 0.41 6.48
CA GLN A 44 -3.94 -0.20 5.32
C GLN A 44 -4.96 -0.79 4.34
N GLY A 45 -5.94 -1.54 4.83
CA GLY A 45 -7.01 -2.10 4.00
C GLY A 45 -7.88 -1.02 3.34
N ARG A 46 -8.17 0.10 4.02
CA ARG A 46 -8.89 1.23 3.42
C ARG A 46 -8.07 1.93 2.33
N ILE A 47 -6.77 2.10 2.54
CA ILE A 47 -5.86 2.69 1.54
C ILE A 47 -5.79 1.79 0.30
N GLU A 48 -5.65 0.47 0.46
CA GLU A 48 -5.66 -0.47 -0.66
C GLU A 48 -6.98 -0.44 -1.44
N PHE A 49 -8.11 -0.39 -0.73
CA PHE A 49 -9.42 -0.22 -1.36
C PHE A 49 -9.49 1.07 -2.19
N LEU A 50 -9.05 2.20 -1.64
CA LEU A 50 -9.02 3.49 -2.33
C LEU A 50 -8.10 3.49 -3.55
N GLN A 51 -6.92 2.87 -3.43
CA GLN A 51 -6.00 2.66 -4.56
C GLN A 51 -6.69 1.84 -5.68
N GLY A 52 -7.40 0.78 -5.31
CA GLY A 52 -8.21 -0.03 -6.25
C GLY A 52 -9.38 0.73 -6.88
N LYS A 53 -9.80 1.86 -6.30
CA LYS A 53 -10.81 2.78 -6.88
C LYS A 53 -10.20 3.91 -7.72
N GLY A 54 -8.88 3.90 -7.93
CA GLY A 54 -8.18 4.89 -8.75
C GLY A 54 -7.71 6.12 -7.99
N CYS A 55 -7.71 6.10 -6.65
CA CYS A 55 -7.04 7.14 -5.87
C CYS A 55 -5.54 6.91 -5.91
N ALA A 56 -4.79 7.82 -6.56
CA ALA A 56 -3.34 7.83 -6.51
C ALA A 56 -2.88 8.22 -5.10
N ILE A 57 -2.68 7.21 -4.24
CA ILE A 57 -2.14 7.36 -2.90
C ILE A 57 -0.76 6.71 -2.92
N GLY A 58 0.28 7.53 -2.78
CA GLY A 58 1.64 7.02 -2.64
C GLY A 58 1.87 6.47 -1.24
N SER A 59 2.69 5.43 -1.14
CA SER A 59 3.15 4.87 0.13
C SER A 59 4.66 4.71 0.11
N ILE A 60 5.32 5.15 1.17
CA ILE A 60 6.76 4.96 1.35
C ILE A 60 6.96 4.33 2.72
N ASP A 61 7.83 3.33 2.80
CA ASP A 61 8.11 2.67 4.08
C ASP A 61 8.57 3.65 5.12
N ASN A 62 8.08 3.46 6.35
CA ASN A 62 8.51 4.21 7.54
C ASN A 62 8.32 5.74 7.45
N ILE A 63 7.83 6.29 6.33
CA ILE A 63 7.62 7.72 6.10
C ILE A 63 6.12 8.03 6.11
N GLY A 64 5.29 7.29 5.37
CA GLY A 64 3.84 7.54 5.38
C GLY A 64 3.10 7.42 4.05
N TYR A 65 1.90 8.00 4.04
CA TYR A 65 1.01 8.11 2.88
C TYR A 65 0.96 9.55 2.37
N PHE A 66 0.82 9.75 1.06
CA PHE A 66 0.71 11.07 0.44
C PHE A 66 -0.10 11.03 -0.85
N ALA A 67 -0.54 12.18 -1.33
CA ALA A 67 -1.12 12.34 -2.65
C ALA A 67 -0.02 12.80 -3.64
N PRO A 68 0.42 11.96 -4.59
CA PRO A 68 1.42 12.35 -5.59
C PRO A 68 0.94 13.51 -6.45
N THR A 69 1.86 14.39 -6.82
CA THR A 69 1.62 15.58 -7.66
C THR A 69 2.19 15.44 -9.06
N ASN A 70 3.05 14.44 -9.28
CA ASN A 70 3.67 14.14 -10.56
C ASN A 70 3.93 12.62 -10.69
N GLU A 71 4.33 12.20 -11.90
CA GLU A 71 4.58 10.80 -12.24
C GLU A 71 5.76 10.18 -11.49
N GLU A 72 6.80 10.96 -11.23
CA GLU A 72 7.98 10.49 -10.52
C GLU A 72 7.63 10.14 -9.07
N GLU A 73 6.88 11.01 -8.39
CA GLU A 73 6.35 10.76 -7.05
C GLU A 73 5.41 9.56 -7.01
N ARG A 74 4.53 9.42 -8.03
CA ARG A 74 3.64 8.27 -8.13
C ARG A 74 4.41 6.97 -8.26
N THR A 75 5.42 6.96 -9.11
CA THR A 75 6.32 5.81 -9.31
C THR A 75 7.03 5.46 -8.00
N LYS A 76 7.69 6.43 -7.36
CA LYS A 76 8.35 6.25 -6.05
C LYS A 76 7.40 5.69 -4.98
N GLY A 77 6.16 6.17 -4.96
CA GLY A 77 5.13 5.75 -4.01
C GLY A 77 4.57 4.34 -4.23
N ILE A 78 4.91 3.65 -5.33
CA ILE A 78 4.43 2.29 -5.63
C ILE A 78 5.56 1.27 -5.85
N THR A 79 6.78 1.69 -6.23
CA THR A 79 7.89 0.79 -6.60
C THR A 79 8.14 -0.33 -5.59
N LYS A 80 8.09 -0.04 -4.28
CA LYS A 80 8.28 -1.12 -3.29
C LYS A 80 7.14 -2.13 -3.32
N LYS A 81 5.88 -1.68 -3.44
CA LYS A 81 4.73 -2.60 -3.55
C LYS A 81 4.87 -3.51 -4.76
N GLU A 82 5.34 -2.98 -5.89
CA GLU A 82 5.64 -3.76 -7.10
C GLU A 82 6.73 -4.81 -6.84
N ASN A 83 7.85 -4.42 -6.21
CA ASN A 83 8.92 -5.35 -5.86
C ASN A 83 8.46 -6.45 -4.90
N MET A 84 7.62 -6.12 -3.91
CA MET A 84 7.03 -7.10 -2.99
C MET A 84 6.06 -8.04 -3.70
N ALA A 85 5.21 -7.52 -4.60
CA ALA A 85 4.30 -8.34 -5.39
C ALA A 85 5.08 -9.32 -6.28
N TYR A 86 6.15 -8.85 -6.94
CA TYR A 86 7.03 -9.69 -7.73
C TYR A 86 7.72 -10.78 -6.89
N SER A 87 8.30 -10.41 -5.74
CA SER A 87 8.93 -11.37 -4.83
C SER A 87 7.95 -12.43 -4.32
N THR A 88 6.72 -12.03 -3.99
CA THR A 88 5.64 -12.92 -3.54
C THR A 88 5.27 -13.90 -4.66
N LEU A 89 5.06 -13.39 -5.88
CA LEU A 89 4.75 -14.24 -7.03
C LEU A 89 5.88 -15.24 -7.31
N LYS A 90 7.13 -14.80 -7.26
CA LYS A 90 8.30 -15.67 -7.44
C LYS A 90 8.34 -16.80 -6.41
N ALA A 91 8.07 -16.50 -5.13
CA ALA A 91 8.01 -17.51 -4.07
C ALA A 91 6.86 -18.50 -4.30
N VAL A 92 5.67 -18.02 -4.64
CA VAL A 92 4.50 -18.88 -4.95
C VAL A 92 4.81 -19.82 -6.12
N MET A 93 5.41 -19.29 -7.19
CA MET A 93 5.78 -20.12 -8.34
C MET A 93 6.83 -21.16 -7.96
N GLY A 94 7.86 -20.78 -7.21
CA GLY A 94 8.89 -21.69 -6.73
C GLY A 94 8.32 -22.86 -5.94
N VAL A 95 7.41 -22.61 -5.00
CA VAL A 95 6.74 -23.66 -4.22
C VAL A 95 5.87 -24.55 -5.11
N ARG A 96 5.13 -23.96 -6.05
CA ARG A 96 4.26 -24.73 -6.96
C ARG A 96 5.02 -25.63 -7.93
N SER A 97 6.25 -25.25 -8.29
CA SER A 97 7.09 -26.00 -9.25
C SER A 97 8.11 -26.92 -8.58
N ALA A 98 8.28 -26.87 -7.26
CA ALA A 98 9.25 -27.69 -6.56
C ALA A 98 8.85 -29.18 -6.58
N SER A 99 9.85 -30.06 -6.68
CA SER A 99 9.68 -31.49 -6.38
C SER A 99 9.17 -31.64 -4.95
N LEU A 100 8.29 -32.62 -4.69
CA LEU A 100 7.90 -32.92 -3.30
C LEU A 100 9.02 -33.63 -2.53
N ASP A 101 9.93 -34.28 -3.25
CA ASP A 101 11.08 -35.01 -2.70
C ASP A 101 12.31 -34.08 -2.58
N TRP A 102 12.15 -32.77 -2.79
CA TRP A 102 13.25 -31.78 -2.80
C TRP A 102 14.10 -31.82 -1.52
N LEU A 103 13.49 -32.17 -0.39
CA LEU A 103 14.18 -32.22 0.90
C LEU A 103 15.09 -33.45 0.99
N ASP A 104 14.62 -34.59 0.48
CA ASP A 104 15.41 -35.81 0.43
C ASP A 104 16.57 -35.64 -0.57
N GLU A 105 16.31 -35.02 -1.73
CA GLU A 105 17.34 -34.65 -2.72
C GLU A 105 18.41 -33.67 -2.18
N MET A 106 18.08 -32.88 -1.15
CA MET A 106 19.00 -31.92 -0.54
C MET A 106 19.80 -32.46 0.65
N ILE A 107 19.35 -33.55 1.26
CA ILE A 107 19.96 -34.12 2.48
C ILE A 107 20.96 -35.24 2.15
N ASP A 108 20.90 -35.82 0.95
CA ASP A 108 21.91 -36.75 0.38
C ASP A 108 23.16 -36.02 -0.19
#